data_AF-A0A318RJP1-F1
#
_entry.id   AF-A0A318RJP1-F1
#
_cell.length_a   1.000
_cell.length_b   1.000
_cell.length_c   1.000
_cell.angle_alpha   90.00
_cell.angle_beta   90.00
_cell.angle_gamma   90.00
#
_symmetry.space_group_name_H-M   'P 1'
#
loop_
_entity.id
_entity.type
_entity.pdbx_description
1 polymer ?
#
loop_
_entity_poly.entity_id
_entity_poly.type
_entity_poly.pdbx_seq_one_letter_code
_entity_poly.pdbx_strand_id
1 'polypeptide(L)'
;MTQNFDFDAMLDKIKDRQWALADIDWDAPGAELISPELHAKLKPFMSDLMWIENVGARGFAAMARKAPTETLRDIYRHFHAEEQKHANAELALMRRWGMLENDEIPQPNVNVKLIIDWLDKYSDQTPLAVLGTVIPMLEVALDGALVKFIVDEIDDPVCQEVFKRINADESRHLAVDFEVIELLGHAKMRKIIVETVGAWMHPSLIIGTLRYIPLLNKMRDNIVAMGVDEERLYTAMKRFRKVGERTPFPNRLPMYRFISWHGSVVINRDHPYHYLADSMVTLTAKYPKRLLRAQPTWSKELTYEPVA
;
A
#
# COMPACT_ATOMS: atom_id res chain seq x y z
N MET A 1 1.95 9.67 -30.62
CA MET A 1 1.36 8.32 -30.60
C MET A 1 1.67 7.75 -29.23
N THR A 2 0.74 7.84 -28.28
CA THR A 2 0.86 7.12 -27.02
C THR A 2 0.72 5.63 -27.34
N GLN A 3 1.74 4.85 -26.98
CA GLN A 3 1.68 3.41 -27.06
C GLN A 3 0.53 2.98 -26.16
N ASN A 4 -0.52 2.40 -26.74
CA ASN A 4 -1.68 1.95 -25.97
C ASN A 4 -1.20 0.83 -25.05
N PHE A 5 -1.30 0.99 -23.73
CA PHE A 5 -0.91 -0.05 -22.79
C PHE A 5 -1.74 -1.31 -23.05
N ASP A 6 -1.07 -2.45 -23.20
CA ASP A 6 -1.70 -3.73 -23.47
C ASP A 6 -1.91 -4.50 -22.16
N PHE A 7 -3.15 -4.44 -21.65
CA PHE A 7 -3.53 -5.15 -20.44
C PHE A 7 -3.51 -6.67 -20.61
N ASP A 8 -3.73 -7.20 -21.81
CA ASP A 8 -3.70 -8.66 -22.03
C ASP A 8 -2.25 -9.15 -21.95
N ALA A 9 -1.33 -8.45 -22.62
CA ALA A 9 0.10 -8.74 -22.49
C ALA A 9 0.62 -8.56 -21.06
N MET A 10 0.10 -7.57 -20.31
CA MET A 10 0.45 -7.40 -18.90
C MET A 10 -0.10 -8.57 -18.04
N LEU A 11 -1.33 -9.02 -18.30
CA LEU A 11 -1.92 -10.16 -17.60
C LEU A 11 -1.10 -11.43 -17.83
N ASP A 12 -0.68 -11.69 -19.07
CA ASP A 12 0.20 -12.82 -19.38
C ASP A 12 1.54 -12.70 -18.65
N LYS A 13 2.13 -11.50 -18.64
CA LYS A 13 3.36 -11.23 -17.88
C LYS A 13 3.20 -11.46 -16.38
N ILE A 14 2.06 -11.09 -15.79
CA ILE A 14 1.76 -11.33 -14.37
C ILE A 14 1.70 -12.85 -14.12
N LYS A 15 0.99 -13.61 -14.96
CA LYS A 15 0.86 -15.07 -14.83
C LYS A 15 2.21 -15.78 -14.97
N ASP A 16 3.04 -15.36 -15.92
CA ASP A 16 4.35 -15.97 -16.20
C ASP A 16 5.40 -15.71 -15.10
N ARG A 17 5.16 -14.71 -14.24
CA ARG A 17 6.11 -14.26 -13.21
C ARG A 17 5.66 -14.57 -11.78
N GLN A 18 4.66 -15.44 -11.64
CA GLN A 18 4.23 -15.91 -10.34
C GLN A 18 5.36 -16.67 -9.63
N TRP A 19 5.34 -16.58 -8.31
CA TRP A 19 6.26 -17.22 -7.38
C TRP A 19 5.49 -17.56 -6.11
N ALA A 20 5.97 -18.54 -5.34
CA ALA A 20 5.39 -18.98 -4.08
C ALA A 20 6.41 -18.89 -2.94
N LEU A 21 5.94 -18.90 -1.69
CA LEU A 21 6.82 -18.94 -0.51
C LEU A 21 7.71 -20.19 -0.52
N ALA A 22 7.24 -21.31 -1.08
CA ALA A 22 7.99 -22.55 -1.22
C ALA A 22 9.21 -22.43 -2.16
N ASP A 23 9.25 -21.42 -3.03
CA ASP A 23 10.38 -21.16 -3.93
C ASP A 23 11.55 -20.45 -3.22
N ILE A 24 11.44 -20.18 -1.91
CA ILE A 24 12.45 -19.48 -1.09
C ILE A 24 13.07 -20.48 -0.12
N ASP A 25 14.41 -20.49 -0.04
CA ASP A 25 15.15 -21.24 0.97
C ASP A 25 15.12 -20.49 2.31
N TRP A 26 14.07 -20.74 3.09
CA TRP A 26 13.86 -20.11 4.40
C TRP A 26 14.87 -20.55 5.46
N ASP A 27 15.62 -21.63 5.22
CA ASP A 27 16.63 -22.18 6.15
C ASP A 27 18.06 -21.70 5.82
N ALA A 28 18.24 -20.94 4.73
CA ALA A 28 19.53 -20.34 4.39
C ALA A 28 20.07 -19.46 5.54
N PRO A 29 21.40 -19.30 5.69
CA PRO A 29 22.00 -18.52 6.77
C PRO A 29 21.69 -17.01 6.66
N GLY A 30 21.88 -16.25 7.75
CA GLY A 30 21.85 -14.79 7.75
C GLY A 30 20.76 -14.14 8.60
N ALA A 31 19.86 -14.93 9.21
CA ALA A 31 18.87 -14.41 10.17
C ALA A 31 19.55 -13.74 11.39
N GLU A 32 20.75 -14.21 11.76
CA GLU A 32 21.57 -13.71 12.85
C GLU A 32 22.25 -12.35 12.56
N LEU A 33 22.21 -11.87 11.32
CA LEU A 33 22.86 -10.62 10.91
C LEU A 33 22.07 -9.37 11.35
N ILE A 34 20.83 -9.53 11.82
CA ILE A 34 20.04 -8.42 12.32
C ILE A 34 20.56 -8.00 13.70
N SER A 35 21.08 -6.77 13.79
CA SER A 35 21.52 -6.22 15.07
C SER A 35 20.36 -6.12 16.07
N PRO A 36 20.61 -6.27 17.39
CA PRO A 36 19.56 -6.14 18.40
C PRO A 36 18.82 -4.79 18.37
N GLU A 37 19.53 -3.70 18.02
CA GLU A 37 18.93 -2.38 17.88
C GLU A 37 17.98 -2.31 16.69
N LEU A 38 18.39 -2.83 15.53
CA LEU A 38 17.55 -2.89 14.34
C LEU A 38 16.34 -3.79 14.58
N HIS A 39 16.54 -4.96 15.19
CA HIS A 39 15.47 -5.91 15.53
C HIS A 39 14.32 -5.25 16.30
N ALA A 40 14.63 -4.49 17.35
CA ALA A 40 13.64 -3.81 18.18
C ALA A 40 12.82 -2.76 17.40
N LYS A 41 13.45 -2.06 16.45
CA LYS A 41 12.79 -1.08 15.56
C LYS A 41 11.99 -1.78 14.46
N LEU A 42 12.45 -2.93 14.00
CA LEU A 42 11.93 -3.65 12.85
C LEU A 42 10.61 -4.39 13.16
N LYS A 43 10.43 -4.97 14.36
CA LYS A 43 9.16 -5.64 14.73
C LYS A 43 7.90 -4.77 14.54
N PRO A 44 7.77 -3.57 15.14
CA PRO A 44 6.56 -2.75 14.98
C PRO A 44 6.39 -2.29 13.53
N PHE A 45 7.50 -2.07 12.83
CA PHE A 45 7.49 -1.67 11.44
C PHE A 45 6.99 -2.77 10.51
N MET A 46 7.55 -3.98 10.58
CA MET A 46 7.10 -5.15 9.81
C MET A 46 5.65 -5.52 10.14
N SER A 47 5.23 -5.33 11.40
CA SER A 47 3.83 -5.49 11.79
C SER A 47 2.94 -4.53 11.01
N ASP A 48 3.30 -3.26 10.89
CA ASP A 48 2.51 -2.30 10.12
C ASP A 48 2.55 -2.62 8.62
N LEU A 49 3.71 -2.99 8.07
CA LEU A 49 3.90 -3.31 6.66
C LEU A 49 3.02 -4.49 6.21
N MET A 50 3.08 -5.61 6.93
CA MET A 50 2.26 -6.81 6.66
C MET A 50 0.75 -6.50 6.62
N TRP A 51 0.29 -5.58 7.47
CA TRP A 51 -1.10 -5.17 7.49
C TRP A 51 -1.45 -4.16 6.40
N ILE A 52 -0.47 -3.42 5.88
CA ILE A 52 -0.64 -2.52 4.75
C ILE A 52 -0.73 -3.31 3.44
N GLU A 53 0.02 -4.40 3.25
CA GLU A 53 -0.15 -5.27 2.06
C GLU A 53 -1.56 -5.86 2.03
N ASN A 54 -2.10 -6.26 3.18
CA ASN A 54 -3.50 -6.65 3.29
C ASN A 54 -4.51 -5.52 2.96
N VAL A 55 -4.15 -4.27 3.26
CA VAL A 55 -4.94 -3.10 2.83
C VAL A 55 -4.92 -2.97 1.31
N GLY A 56 -3.75 -3.16 0.68
CA GLY A 56 -3.60 -3.26 -0.78
C GLY A 56 -4.47 -4.37 -1.36
N ALA A 57 -4.36 -5.59 -0.83
CA ALA A 57 -5.16 -6.74 -1.21
C ALA A 57 -6.67 -6.44 -1.16
N ARG A 58 -7.16 -5.84 -0.06
CA ARG A 58 -8.58 -5.48 0.08
C ARG A 58 -9.00 -4.40 -0.93
N GLY A 59 -8.10 -3.47 -1.20
CA GLY A 59 -8.24 -2.43 -2.21
C GLY A 59 -8.43 -3.02 -3.60
N PHE A 60 -7.54 -3.91 -4.04
CA PHE A 60 -7.63 -4.57 -5.33
C PHE A 60 -8.85 -5.46 -5.46
N ALA A 61 -9.24 -6.19 -4.41
CA ALA A 61 -10.50 -6.94 -4.42
C ALA A 61 -11.72 -6.03 -4.68
N ALA A 62 -11.73 -4.82 -4.10
CA ALA A 62 -12.77 -3.83 -4.35
C ALA A 62 -12.70 -3.23 -5.76
N MET A 63 -11.49 -3.09 -6.34
CA MET A 63 -11.29 -2.60 -7.70
C MET A 63 -11.68 -3.64 -8.75
N ALA A 64 -11.38 -4.93 -8.53
CA ALA A 64 -11.78 -6.04 -9.41
C ALA A 64 -13.29 -6.04 -9.68
N ARG A 65 -14.11 -5.81 -8.64
CA ARG A 65 -15.58 -5.72 -8.76
C ARG A 65 -16.06 -4.57 -9.64
N LYS A 66 -15.23 -3.55 -9.83
CA LYS A 66 -15.55 -2.31 -10.55
C LYS A 66 -14.77 -2.18 -11.86
N ALA A 67 -13.93 -3.15 -12.18
CA ALA A 67 -13.08 -3.11 -13.34
C ALA A 67 -13.92 -3.01 -14.63
N PRO A 68 -13.57 -2.10 -15.55
CA PRO A 68 -14.33 -1.87 -16.78
C PRO A 68 -14.20 -3.00 -17.82
N THR A 69 -13.20 -3.88 -17.69
CA THR A 69 -12.94 -5.01 -18.59
C THR A 69 -12.68 -6.28 -17.79
N GLU A 70 -12.86 -7.45 -18.41
CA GLU A 70 -12.53 -8.73 -17.76
C GLU A 70 -11.03 -8.86 -17.51
N THR A 71 -10.19 -8.48 -18.48
CA THR A 71 -8.72 -8.49 -18.32
C THR A 71 -8.28 -7.69 -17.09
N LEU A 72 -8.78 -6.46 -16.91
CA LEU A 72 -8.41 -5.65 -15.75
C LEU A 72 -8.98 -6.20 -14.45
N ARG A 73 -10.16 -6.85 -14.49
CA ARG A 73 -10.69 -7.60 -13.34
C ARG A 73 -9.74 -8.71 -12.93
N ASP A 74 -9.24 -9.48 -13.89
CA ASP A 74 -8.33 -10.60 -13.64
C ASP A 74 -6.97 -10.13 -13.14
N ILE A 75 -6.44 -9.04 -13.70
CA ILE A 75 -5.24 -8.38 -13.16
C ILE A 75 -5.43 -8.04 -11.68
N TYR A 76 -6.53 -7.39 -11.28
CA TYR A 76 -6.76 -7.07 -9.87
C TYR A 76 -6.98 -8.28 -8.97
N ARG A 77 -7.47 -9.41 -9.51
CA ARG A 77 -7.51 -10.68 -8.76
C ARG A 77 -6.10 -11.22 -8.51
N HIS A 78 -5.22 -11.11 -9.49
CA HIS A 78 -3.82 -11.46 -9.31
C HIS A 78 -3.11 -10.53 -8.33
N PHE A 79 -3.30 -9.20 -8.44
CA PHE A 79 -2.71 -8.25 -7.50
C PHE A 79 -3.19 -8.48 -6.08
N HIS A 80 -4.49 -8.75 -5.89
CA HIS A 80 -5.01 -9.17 -4.58
C HIS A 80 -4.27 -10.39 -4.01
N ALA A 81 -4.02 -11.41 -4.82
CA ALA A 81 -3.30 -12.61 -4.40
C ALA A 81 -1.79 -12.36 -4.17
N GLU A 82 -1.17 -11.51 -4.98
CA GLU A 82 0.23 -11.09 -4.82
C GLU A 82 0.42 -10.35 -3.49
N GLU A 83 -0.47 -9.41 -3.15
CA GLU A 83 -0.46 -8.67 -1.88
C GLU A 83 -0.66 -9.57 -0.65
N GLN A 84 -1.55 -10.57 -0.75
CA GLN A 84 -1.69 -11.59 0.30
C GLN A 84 -0.39 -12.38 0.49
N LYS A 85 0.27 -12.73 -0.61
CA LYS A 85 1.55 -13.43 -0.61
C LYS A 85 2.68 -12.55 -0.06
N HIS A 86 2.68 -11.25 -0.31
CA HIS A 86 3.63 -10.29 0.27
C HIS A 86 3.48 -10.25 1.79
N ALA A 87 2.25 -10.08 2.29
CA ALA A 87 1.97 -10.14 3.72
C ALA A 87 2.43 -11.46 4.36
N ASN A 88 2.19 -12.60 3.70
CA ASN A 88 2.64 -13.91 4.18
C ASN A 88 4.17 -14.04 4.21
N ALA A 89 4.87 -13.53 3.19
CA ALA A 89 6.32 -13.53 3.14
C ALA A 89 6.94 -12.65 4.25
N GLU A 90 6.34 -11.51 4.53
CA GLU A 90 6.75 -10.63 5.63
C GLU A 90 6.50 -11.23 7.00
N LEU A 91 5.36 -11.91 7.19
CA LEU A 91 5.08 -12.69 8.40
C LEU A 91 6.11 -13.81 8.59
N ALA A 92 6.48 -14.51 7.51
CA ALA A 92 7.52 -15.55 7.54
C ALA A 92 8.90 -14.97 7.89
N LEU A 93 9.27 -13.80 7.37
CA LEU A 93 10.50 -13.10 7.78
C LEU A 93 10.49 -12.72 9.26
N MET A 94 9.39 -12.17 9.77
CA MET A 94 9.26 -11.86 11.20
C MET A 94 9.43 -13.11 12.09
N ARG A 95 8.90 -14.25 11.65
CA ARG A 95 9.07 -15.54 12.35
C ARG A 95 10.52 -16.01 12.30
N ARG A 96 11.16 -15.94 11.13
CA ARG A 96 12.58 -16.30 10.92
C ARG A 96 13.51 -15.49 11.84
N TRP A 97 13.21 -14.22 12.07
CA TRP A 97 13.98 -13.35 12.97
C TRP A 97 13.60 -13.48 14.44
N GLY A 98 12.74 -14.45 14.81
CA GLY A 98 12.31 -14.66 16.20
C GLY A 98 11.52 -13.48 16.79
N MET A 99 10.85 -12.70 15.95
CA MET A 99 10.03 -11.57 16.41
C MET A 99 8.67 -12.00 16.94
N LEU A 100 8.18 -13.18 16.56
CA LEU A 100 6.83 -13.66 16.84
C LEU A 100 6.87 -14.86 17.80
N GLU A 101 5.92 -14.90 18.72
CA GLU A 101 5.73 -16.07 19.60
C GLU A 101 4.74 -17.06 18.99
N ASN A 102 5.18 -18.29 18.71
CA ASN A 102 4.33 -19.35 18.14
C ASN A 102 3.56 -18.87 16.88
N ASP A 103 2.23 -19.01 16.87
CA ASP A 103 1.34 -18.55 15.80
C ASP A 103 0.80 -17.13 16.04
N GLU A 104 1.57 -16.27 16.70
CA GLU A 104 1.23 -14.86 16.90
C GLU A 104 1.05 -14.14 15.55
N ILE A 105 -0.14 -13.57 15.33
CA ILE A 105 -0.35 -12.57 14.28
C ILE A 105 -0.08 -11.19 14.90
N PRO A 106 0.98 -10.47 14.48
CA PRO A 106 1.34 -9.19 15.07
C PRO A 106 0.22 -8.17 14.90
N GLN A 107 0.04 -7.29 15.89
CA GLN A 107 -0.98 -6.25 15.84
C GLN A 107 -0.42 -4.98 15.18
N PRO A 108 -1.15 -4.38 14.22
CA PRO A 108 -0.70 -3.14 13.63
C PRO A 108 -1.02 -1.96 14.54
N ASN A 109 -0.46 -0.81 14.22
CA ASN A 109 -0.77 0.44 14.89
C ASN A 109 -2.24 0.84 14.71
N VAL A 110 -2.71 1.75 15.56
CA VAL A 110 -4.12 2.17 15.60
C VAL A 110 -4.60 2.81 14.29
N ASN A 111 -3.75 3.56 13.58
CA ASN A 111 -4.13 4.20 12.31
C ASN A 111 -4.37 3.15 11.22
N VAL A 112 -3.54 2.11 11.18
CA VAL A 112 -3.72 0.96 10.28
C VAL A 112 -5.02 0.21 10.64
N LYS A 113 -5.31 -0.01 11.93
CA LYS A 113 -6.61 -0.61 12.34
C LYS A 113 -7.81 0.22 11.90
N LEU A 114 -7.72 1.54 11.98
CA LEU A 114 -8.79 2.44 11.56
C LEU A 114 -9.01 2.40 10.04
N ILE A 115 -7.94 2.33 9.23
CA ILE A 115 -8.10 2.21 7.78
C ILE A 115 -8.66 0.85 7.39
N ILE A 116 -8.23 -0.22 8.07
CA ILE A 116 -8.75 -1.58 7.90
C ILE A 116 -10.26 -1.62 8.13
N ASP A 117 -10.76 -1.11 9.26
CA ASP A 117 -12.19 -1.04 9.55
C ASP A 117 -12.96 -0.23 8.50
N TRP A 118 -12.34 0.83 7.98
CA TRP A 118 -12.96 1.65 6.94
C TRP A 118 -13.08 0.89 5.62
N LEU A 119 -11.99 0.25 5.19
CA LEU A 119 -11.94 -0.52 3.94
C LEU A 119 -12.89 -1.70 3.99
N ASP A 120 -12.91 -2.43 5.10
CA ASP A 120 -13.81 -3.56 5.31
C ASP A 120 -15.28 -3.15 5.07
N LYS A 121 -15.67 -2.01 5.63
CA LYS A 121 -17.06 -1.53 5.57
C LYS A 121 -17.44 -0.85 4.27
N TYR A 122 -16.51 -0.13 3.63
CA TYR A 122 -16.88 0.84 2.58
C TYR A 122 -16.18 0.67 1.24
N SER A 123 -15.06 -0.06 1.14
CA SER A 123 -14.29 -0.12 -0.11
C SER A 123 -15.09 -0.66 -1.30
N ASP A 124 -16.04 -1.59 -1.09
CA ASP A 124 -16.91 -2.09 -2.15
C ASP A 124 -17.85 -1.03 -2.73
N GLN A 125 -18.22 -0.01 -1.93
CA GLN A 125 -19.06 1.11 -2.34
C GLN A 125 -18.24 2.30 -2.84
N THR A 126 -16.95 2.34 -2.49
CA THR A 126 -16.04 3.41 -2.91
C THR A 126 -15.83 3.39 -4.43
N PRO A 127 -16.03 4.50 -5.14
CA PRO A 127 -15.85 4.57 -6.59
C PRO A 127 -14.45 4.18 -7.04
N LEU A 128 -14.34 3.58 -8.23
CA LEU A 128 -13.06 3.18 -8.82
C LEU A 128 -12.09 4.37 -8.95
N ALA A 129 -12.60 5.55 -9.28
CA ALA A 129 -11.76 6.75 -9.38
C ALA A 129 -11.08 7.16 -8.06
N VAL A 130 -11.68 6.80 -6.93
CA VAL A 130 -11.08 7.04 -5.61
C VAL A 130 -10.04 5.97 -5.30
N LEU A 131 -10.42 4.69 -5.41
CA LEU A 131 -9.52 3.57 -5.12
C LEU A 131 -8.31 3.56 -6.04
N GLY A 132 -8.52 3.65 -7.35
CA GLY A 132 -7.47 3.68 -8.38
C GLY A 132 -6.67 4.99 -8.42
N THR A 133 -6.80 5.85 -7.42
CA THR A 133 -5.87 6.95 -7.17
C THR A 133 -5.15 6.78 -5.83
N VAL A 134 -5.87 6.34 -4.80
CA VAL A 134 -5.33 6.21 -3.44
C VAL A 134 -4.40 5.00 -3.32
N ILE A 135 -4.77 3.84 -3.87
CA ILE A 135 -3.95 2.62 -3.85
C ILE A 135 -2.60 2.84 -4.56
N PRO A 136 -2.55 3.38 -5.79
CA PRO A 136 -1.27 3.67 -6.45
C PRO A 136 -0.36 4.61 -5.65
N MET A 137 -0.94 5.55 -4.90
CA MET A 137 -0.15 6.43 -4.04
C MET A 137 0.46 5.68 -2.85
N LEU A 138 -0.28 4.74 -2.26
CA LEU A 138 0.23 3.90 -1.19
C LEU A 138 1.35 3.02 -1.71
N GLU A 139 1.18 2.34 -2.85
CA GLU A 139 2.23 1.54 -3.51
C GLU A 139 3.48 2.37 -3.78
N VAL A 140 3.37 3.57 -4.35
CA VAL A 140 4.55 4.41 -4.59
C VAL A 140 5.27 4.78 -3.28
N ALA A 141 4.53 5.04 -2.20
CA ALA A 141 5.13 5.34 -0.90
C ALA A 141 5.87 4.12 -0.33
N LEU A 142 5.32 2.91 -0.50
CA LEU A 142 5.89 1.66 -0.04
C LEU A 142 7.11 1.25 -0.89
N ASP A 143 6.96 1.08 -2.21
CA ASP A 143 8.05 0.73 -3.15
C ASP A 143 9.22 1.71 -3.07
N GLY A 144 8.92 3.01 -3.07
CA GLY A 144 9.92 4.05 -3.28
C GLY A 144 10.82 4.33 -2.07
N ALA A 145 10.31 4.16 -0.86
CA ALA A 145 11.04 4.52 0.37
C ALA A 145 11.15 3.37 1.36
N LEU A 146 10.14 2.51 1.41
CA LEU A 146 10.03 1.50 2.44
C LEU A 146 10.80 0.24 2.11
N VAL A 147 10.57 -0.33 0.94
CA VAL A 147 11.29 -1.55 0.53
C VAL A 147 12.77 -1.29 0.34
N LYS A 148 13.13 -0.13 -0.23
CA LYS A 148 14.55 0.24 -0.39
C LYS A 148 15.30 0.40 0.92
N PHE A 149 14.63 0.83 1.98
CA PHE A 149 15.24 0.86 3.31
C PHE A 149 15.53 -0.55 3.82
N ILE A 150 14.54 -1.43 3.75
CA ILE A 150 14.67 -2.82 4.20
C ILE A 150 15.82 -3.50 3.44
N VAL A 151 15.90 -3.30 2.12
CA VAL A 151 16.95 -3.83 1.26
C VAL A 151 18.33 -3.25 1.62
N ASP A 152 18.42 -1.97 1.96
CA ASP A 152 19.72 -1.33 2.22
C ASP A 152 20.25 -1.58 3.66
N GLU A 153 19.38 -1.88 4.62
CA GLU A 153 19.76 -1.99 6.04
C GLU A 153 19.76 -3.42 6.60
N ILE A 154 19.10 -4.37 5.92
CA ILE A 154 19.01 -5.76 6.39
C ILE A 154 19.96 -6.64 5.59
N ASP A 155 21.00 -7.14 6.26
CA ASP A 155 22.00 -8.02 5.62
C ASP A 155 21.55 -9.48 5.44
N ASP A 156 20.33 -9.86 5.86
CA ASP A 156 19.78 -11.23 5.67
C ASP A 156 19.52 -11.53 4.18
N PRO A 157 20.28 -12.44 3.53
CA PRO A 157 20.11 -12.74 2.11
C PRO A 157 18.74 -13.34 1.77
N VAL A 158 18.05 -13.97 2.72
CA VAL A 158 16.68 -14.47 2.52
C VAL A 158 15.71 -13.29 2.40
N CYS A 159 15.88 -12.27 3.24
CA CYS A 159 15.13 -11.01 3.14
C CYS A 159 15.35 -10.34 1.78
N GLN A 160 16.59 -10.29 1.31
CA GLN A 160 16.93 -9.71 0.02
C GLN A 160 16.23 -10.42 -1.14
N GLU A 161 16.19 -11.75 -1.13
CA GLU A 161 15.48 -12.51 -2.16
C GLU A 161 13.95 -12.33 -2.07
N VAL A 162 13.37 -12.31 -0.87
CA VAL A 162 11.94 -12.01 -0.66
C VAL A 162 11.59 -10.64 -1.26
N PHE A 163 12.27 -9.58 -0.84
CA PHE A 163 11.95 -8.22 -1.29
C PHE A 163 12.29 -7.97 -2.75
N LYS A 164 13.24 -8.70 -3.33
CA LYS A 164 13.48 -8.69 -4.78
C LYS A 164 12.26 -9.21 -5.56
N ARG A 165 11.57 -10.24 -5.06
CA ARG A 165 10.36 -10.77 -5.67
C ARG A 165 9.17 -9.84 -5.48
N ILE A 166 8.98 -9.32 -4.27
CA ILE A 166 7.96 -8.29 -3.97
C ILE A 166 8.15 -7.08 -4.90
N ASN A 167 9.36 -6.52 -4.98
CA ASN A 167 9.67 -5.39 -5.89
C ASN A 167 9.35 -5.68 -7.37
N ALA A 168 9.52 -6.93 -7.80
CA ALA A 168 9.18 -7.31 -9.17
C ALA A 168 7.66 -7.29 -9.40
N ASP A 169 6.87 -7.68 -8.40
CA ASP A 169 5.41 -7.62 -8.39
C ASP A 169 4.93 -6.16 -8.34
N GLU A 170 5.43 -5.36 -7.39
CA GLU A 170 5.14 -3.92 -7.23
C GLU A 170 5.40 -3.11 -8.51
N SER A 171 6.47 -3.46 -9.24
CA SER A 171 6.77 -2.82 -10.52
C SER A 171 5.66 -3.02 -11.57
N ARG A 172 4.92 -4.14 -11.50
CA ARG A 172 3.77 -4.42 -12.37
C ARG A 172 2.50 -3.77 -11.84
N HIS A 173 2.30 -3.73 -10.52
CA HIS A 173 1.19 -3.03 -9.88
C HIS A 173 1.19 -1.56 -10.30
N LEU A 174 2.29 -0.87 -10.04
CA LEU A 174 2.48 0.54 -10.41
C LEU A 174 2.31 0.81 -11.91
N ALA A 175 2.72 -0.12 -12.78
CA ALA A 175 2.56 0.03 -14.22
C ALA A 175 1.07 0.02 -14.60
N VAL A 176 0.30 -0.94 -14.10
CA VAL A 176 -1.15 -1.02 -14.33
C VAL A 176 -1.86 0.17 -13.70
N ASP A 177 -1.47 0.53 -12.48
CA ASP A 177 -2.12 1.58 -11.71
C ASP A 177 -2.01 2.96 -12.35
N PHE A 178 -0.84 3.31 -12.89
CA PHE A 178 -0.66 4.56 -13.62
C PHE A 178 -1.49 4.61 -14.90
N GLU A 179 -1.62 3.49 -15.60
CA GLU A 179 -2.43 3.37 -16.80
C GLU A 179 -3.92 3.43 -16.48
N VAL A 180 -4.33 2.91 -15.33
CA VAL A 180 -5.71 3.03 -14.84
C VAL A 180 -6.05 4.47 -14.48
N ILE A 181 -5.15 5.22 -13.83
CA ILE A 181 -5.33 6.66 -13.58
C ILE A 181 -5.56 7.39 -14.92
N GLU A 182 -4.75 7.08 -15.94
CA GLU A 182 -4.90 7.66 -17.26
C GLU A 182 -6.25 7.27 -17.90
N LEU A 183 -6.63 5.99 -17.87
CA LEU A 183 -7.91 5.48 -18.38
C LEU A 183 -9.10 6.17 -17.71
N LEU A 184 -9.05 6.38 -16.40
CA LEU A 184 -10.08 7.11 -15.65
C LEU A 184 -10.18 8.57 -16.12
N GLY A 185 -9.05 9.21 -16.40
CA GLY A 185 -8.98 10.59 -16.91
C GLY A 185 -9.58 10.77 -18.32
N HIS A 186 -9.69 9.70 -19.11
CA HIS A 186 -10.31 9.69 -20.43
C HIS A 186 -11.84 9.80 -20.40
N ALA A 187 -12.48 9.62 -19.24
CA ALA A 187 -13.92 9.75 -19.10
C ALA A 187 -14.45 11.14 -19.53
N LYS A 188 -15.73 11.20 -19.94
CA LYS A 188 -16.40 12.47 -20.23
C LYS A 188 -16.39 13.36 -18.97
N MET A 189 -16.09 14.65 -19.12
CA MET A 189 -15.98 15.58 -17.98
C MET A 189 -17.23 15.59 -17.08
N ARG A 190 -18.43 15.50 -17.68
CA ARG A 190 -19.69 15.37 -16.94
C ARG A 190 -19.70 14.17 -15.97
N LYS A 191 -19.13 13.03 -16.39
CA LYS A 191 -19.09 11.79 -15.59
C LYS A 191 -18.12 12.00 -14.41
N ILE A 192 -16.94 12.53 -14.68
CA ILE A 192 -15.92 12.84 -13.66
C ILE A 192 -16.50 13.76 -12.57
N ILE A 193 -17.20 14.83 -12.96
CA ILE A 193 -17.81 15.77 -12.02
C ILE A 193 -18.91 15.09 -11.19
N VAL A 194 -19.84 14.37 -11.84
CA VAL A 194 -20.95 13.69 -11.14
C VAL A 194 -20.43 12.63 -10.17
N GLU A 195 -19.46 11.81 -10.59
CA GLU A 195 -18.85 10.79 -9.73
C GLU A 195 -18.09 11.43 -8.56
N THR A 196 -17.37 12.53 -8.80
CA THR A 196 -16.66 13.26 -7.74
C THR A 196 -17.64 13.81 -6.70
N VAL A 197 -18.65 14.57 -7.14
CA VAL A 197 -19.66 15.15 -6.23
C VAL A 197 -20.41 14.03 -5.51
N GLY A 198 -20.83 12.99 -6.22
CA GLY A 198 -21.46 11.80 -5.65
C GLY A 198 -20.63 11.14 -4.56
N ALA A 199 -19.33 10.97 -4.80
CA ALA A 199 -18.41 10.38 -3.83
C ALA A 199 -18.29 11.23 -2.56
N TRP A 200 -18.16 12.55 -2.69
CA TRP A 200 -18.05 13.48 -1.55
C TRP A 200 -19.34 13.68 -0.77
N MET A 201 -20.50 13.43 -1.38
CA MET A 201 -21.78 13.40 -0.67
C MET A 201 -21.91 12.17 0.24
N HIS A 202 -21.11 11.12 0.03
CA HIS A 202 -21.16 9.92 0.85
C HIS A 202 -20.31 10.11 2.13
N PRO A 203 -20.90 10.03 3.34
CA PRO A 203 -20.15 10.28 4.58
C PRO A 203 -18.96 9.35 4.78
N SER A 204 -18.99 8.15 4.19
CA SER A 204 -17.86 7.23 4.26
C SER A 204 -16.58 7.82 3.67
N LEU A 205 -16.63 8.56 2.57
CA LEU A 205 -15.40 9.11 1.96
C LEU A 205 -14.75 10.16 2.86
N ILE A 206 -15.57 11.00 3.52
CA ILE A 206 -15.08 11.99 4.48
C ILE A 206 -14.41 11.29 5.66
N ILE A 207 -15.06 10.28 6.24
CA ILE A 207 -14.49 9.48 7.33
C ILE A 207 -13.20 8.78 6.88
N GLY A 208 -13.16 8.26 5.65
CA GLY A 208 -11.99 7.61 5.06
C GLY A 208 -10.82 8.59 4.94
N THR A 209 -11.08 9.80 4.44
CA THR A 209 -10.09 10.87 4.30
C THR A 209 -9.50 11.27 5.66
N LEU A 210 -10.36 11.41 6.68
CA LEU A 210 -9.93 11.72 8.05
C LEU A 210 -9.11 10.61 8.70
N ARG A 211 -9.26 9.35 8.26
CA ARG A 211 -8.43 8.21 8.70
C ARG A 211 -7.14 8.08 7.91
N TYR A 212 -7.17 8.41 6.61
CA TYR A 212 -6.03 8.38 5.70
C TYR A 212 -4.94 9.40 6.05
N ILE A 213 -5.33 10.63 6.43
CA ILE A 213 -4.40 11.70 6.82
C ILE A 213 -3.43 11.26 7.93
N PRO A 214 -3.88 10.80 9.12
CA PRO A 214 -2.97 10.39 10.18
C PRO A 214 -2.22 9.09 9.86
N LEU A 215 -2.77 8.20 9.03
CA LEU A 215 -2.06 7.01 8.56
C LEU A 215 -0.80 7.38 7.80
N LEU A 216 -0.89 8.23 6.77
CA LEU A 216 0.27 8.60 5.96
C LEU A 216 1.34 9.35 6.75
N ASN A 217 0.94 10.25 7.65
CA ASN A 217 1.91 10.95 8.49
C ASN A 217 2.59 9.97 9.45
N LYS A 218 1.85 9.02 10.02
CA LYS A 218 2.43 7.98 10.87
C LYS A 218 3.39 7.06 10.10
N MET A 219 3.05 6.69 8.87
CA MET A 219 3.95 5.91 8.01
C MET A 219 5.24 6.68 7.74
N ARG A 220 5.17 7.96 7.37
CA ARG A 220 6.35 8.83 7.23
C ARG A 220 7.17 8.86 8.53
N ASP A 221 6.54 9.07 9.68
CA ASP A 221 7.24 9.15 10.96
C ASP A 221 7.95 7.84 11.31
N ASN A 222 7.31 6.70 11.06
CA ASN A 222 7.93 5.39 11.25
C ASN A 222 9.15 5.23 10.33
N ILE A 223 9.04 5.65 9.07
CA ILE A 223 10.12 5.60 8.08
C ILE A 223 11.31 6.45 8.50
N VAL A 224 11.07 7.70 8.92
CA VAL A 224 12.12 8.60 9.41
C VAL A 224 12.75 8.06 10.71
N ALA A 225 11.94 7.52 11.62
CA ALA A 225 12.43 6.94 12.87
C ALA A 225 13.31 5.69 12.65
N MET A 226 13.14 5.00 11.53
CA MET A 226 13.99 3.89 11.12
C MET A 226 15.31 4.34 10.49
N GLY A 227 15.49 5.63 10.18
CA GLY A 227 16.71 6.16 9.60
C GLY A 227 16.64 6.39 8.08
N VAL A 228 15.46 6.22 7.47
CA VAL A 228 15.26 6.56 6.06
C VAL A 228 15.32 8.06 5.86
N ASP A 229 16.15 8.48 4.92
CA ASP A 229 16.22 9.87 4.48
C ASP A 229 14.87 10.34 3.91
N GLU A 230 14.37 11.48 4.38
CA GLU A 230 13.17 12.13 3.87
C GLU A 230 13.25 12.43 2.36
N GLU A 231 14.46 12.59 1.81
CA GLU A 231 14.70 12.76 0.38
C GLU A 231 14.27 11.52 -0.43
N ARG A 232 14.37 10.31 0.13
CA ARG A 232 13.91 9.07 -0.52
C ARG A 232 12.38 9.07 -0.64
N LEU A 233 11.69 9.43 0.45
CA LEU A 233 10.24 9.64 0.44
C LEU A 233 9.84 10.73 -0.56
N TYR A 234 10.61 11.82 -0.62
CA TYR A 234 10.38 12.89 -1.57
C TYR A 234 10.52 12.43 -3.03
N THR A 235 11.54 11.62 -3.31
CA THR A 235 11.78 11.03 -4.62
C THR A 235 10.68 10.06 -5.03
N ALA A 236 10.18 9.26 -4.09
CA ALA A 236 9.02 8.40 -4.29
C ALA A 236 7.78 9.24 -4.67
N MET A 237 7.43 10.25 -3.88
CA MET A 237 6.25 11.10 -4.17
C MET A 237 6.37 11.86 -5.49
N LYS A 238 7.59 12.26 -5.88
CA LYS A 238 7.85 12.83 -7.22
C LYS A 238 7.51 11.84 -8.34
N ARG A 239 7.75 10.53 -8.16
CA ARG A 239 7.41 9.50 -9.16
C ARG A 239 5.89 9.45 -9.39
N PHE A 240 5.09 9.52 -8.33
CA PHE A 240 3.64 9.59 -8.44
C PHE A 240 3.18 10.85 -9.21
N ARG A 241 3.73 12.02 -8.87
CA ARG A 241 3.37 13.29 -9.54
C ARG A 241 3.72 13.30 -11.04
N LYS A 242 4.83 12.67 -11.41
CA LYS A 242 5.26 12.58 -12.82
C LYS A 242 4.21 11.91 -13.71
N VAL A 243 3.31 11.09 -13.18
CA VAL A 243 2.23 10.45 -13.94
C VAL A 243 1.35 11.51 -14.62
N GLY A 244 0.90 12.52 -13.88
CA GLY A 244 0.11 13.63 -14.41
C GLY A 244 0.91 14.64 -15.25
N GLU A 245 2.22 14.49 -15.36
CA GLU A 245 3.06 15.29 -16.25
C GLU A 245 3.27 14.60 -17.61
N ARG A 246 3.15 13.26 -17.67
CA ARG A 246 3.31 12.47 -18.89
C ARG A 246 2.17 12.70 -19.88
N THR A 247 0.94 12.76 -19.39
CA THR A 247 -0.27 12.99 -20.19
C THR A 247 -1.22 13.95 -19.45
N PRO A 248 -2.10 14.68 -20.16
CA PRO A 248 -3.00 15.63 -19.51
C PRO A 248 -4.17 14.96 -18.78
N PHE A 249 -4.39 13.65 -18.95
CA PHE A 249 -5.59 12.94 -18.48
C PHE A 249 -5.66 12.75 -16.97
N PRO A 250 -4.59 12.32 -16.26
CA PRO A 250 -4.60 12.22 -14.80
C PRO A 250 -5.03 13.52 -14.11
N ASN A 251 -4.58 14.67 -14.61
CA ASN A 251 -4.92 16.00 -14.06
C ASN A 251 -6.41 16.36 -14.20
N ARG A 252 -7.19 15.61 -14.98
CA ARG A 252 -8.65 15.80 -15.07
C ARG A 252 -9.38 15.17 -13.89
N LEU A 253 -8.74 14.27 -13.15
CA LEU A 253 -9.32 13.61 -11.97
C LEU A 253 -9.12 14.48 -10.73
N PRO A 254 -10.19 14.96 -10.07
CA PRO A 254 -10.07 15.75 -8.84
C PRO A 254 -9.36 14.98 -7.72
N MET A 255 -9.61 13.66 -7.62
CA MET A 255 -8.96 12.83 -6.62
C MET A 255 -7.45 12.72 -6.84
N TYR A 256 -6.99 12.54 -8.09
CA TYR A 256 -5.56 12.54 -8.41
C TYR A 256 -4.88 13.84 -8.00
N ARG A 257 -5.50 14.98 -8.31
CA ARG A 257 -4.97 16.28 -7.91
C ARG A 257 -4.88 16.43 -6.39
N PHE A 258 -5.93 16.02 -5.67
CA PHE A 258 -5.94 16.03 -4.21
C PHE A 258 -4.82 15.16 -3.63
N ILE A 259 -4.69 13.93 -4.11
CA ILE A 259 -3.68 12.98 -3.61
C ILE A 259 -2.26 13.43 -3.95
N SER A 260 -2.02 13.90 -5.18
CA SER A 260 -0.73 14.44 -5.60
C SER A 260 -0.31 15.66 -4.78
N TRP A 261 -1.24 16.57 -4.51
CA TRP A 261 -1.02 17.70 -3.60
C TRP A 261 -0.76 17.21 -2.17
N HIS A 262 -1.58 16.30 -1.65
CA HIS A 262 -1.46 15.78 -0.29
C HIS A 262 -0.11 15.11 -0.05
N GLY A 263 0.35 14.26 -0.98
CA GLY A 263 1.69 13.66 -0.89
C GLY A 263 2.79 14.70 -0.84
N SER A 264 2.68 15.76 -1.65
CA SER A 264 3.65 16.86 -1.68
C SER A 264 3.72 17.65 -0.36
N VAL A 265 2.61 17.77 0.37
CA VAL A 265 2.61 18.46 1.67
C VAL A 265 3.00 17.54 2.83
N VAL A 266 2.73 16.23 2.76
CA VAL A 266 3.12 15.25 3.79
C VAL A 266 4.65 15.14 3.93
N ILE A 267 5.36 15.26 2.82
CA ILE A 267 6.83 15.18 2.76
C ILE A 267 7.52 16.54 2.99
N ASN A 268 6.77 17.64 3.09
CA ASN A 268 7.33 18.97 3.30
C ASN A 268 7.12 19.41 4.75
N ARG A 269 8.12 19.19 5.60
CA ARG A 269 8.03 19.47 7.05
C ARG A 269 7.70 20.93 7.38
N ASP A 270 8.07 21.87 6.53
CA ASP A 270 7.80 23.30 6.73
C ASP A 270 6.35 23.69 6.44
N HIS A 271 5.54 22.76 5.91
CA HIS A 271 4.16 23.05 5.57
C HIS A 271 3.26 23.05 6.82
N PRO A 272 2.40 24.07 7.02
CA PRO A 272 1.54 24.20 8.21
C PRO A 272 0.49 23.08 8.38
N TYR A 273 0.32 22.25 7.35
CA TYR A 273 -0.49 21.02 7.41
C TYR A 273 -0.06 20.10 8.56
N HIS A 274 1.23 20.06 8.89
CA HIS A 274 1.75 19.20 9.96
C HIS A 274 1.16 19.52 11.33
N TYR A 275 0.80 20.78 11.62
CA TYR A 275 0.10 21.10 12.87
C TYR A 275 -1.23 20.35 13.00
N LEU A 276 -1.99 20.25 11.91
CA LEU A 276 -3.25 19.50 11.89
C LEU A 276 -2.98 18.00 11.92
N ALA A 277 -2.10 17.52 11.06
CA ALA A 277 -1.78 16.11 10.93
C ALA A 277 -1.22 15.50 12.22
N ASP A 278 -0.24 16.14 12.84
CA ASP A 278 0.41 15.66 14.07
C ASP A 278 -0.57 15.67 15.25
N SER A 279 -1.47 16.66 15.28
CA SER A 279 -2.60 16.68 16.23
C SER A 279 -3.53 15.50 16.00
N MET A 280 -3.87 15.18 14.75
CA MET A 280 -4.70 14.01 14.42
C MET A 280 -4.01 12.69 14.80
N VAL A 281 -2.72 12.52 14.52
CA VAL A 281 -1.93 11.35 14.93
C VAL A 281 -1.92 11.21 16.46
N THR A 282 -1.76 12.32 17.18
CA THR A 282 -1.81 12.33 18.66
C THR A 282 -3.18 11.94 19.19
N LEU A 283 -4.25 12.41 18.54
CA LEU A 283 -5.62 12.08 18.92
C LEU A 283 -5.95 10.60 18.63
N THR A 284 -5.57 10.08 17.46
CA THR A 284 -5.81 8.67 17.12
C THR A 284 -4.99 7.72 17.98
N ALA A 285 -3.78 8.11 18.40
CA ALA A 285 -2.97 7.35 19.36
C ALA A 285 -3.68 7.14 20.71
N LYS A 286 -4.57 8.05 21.10
CA LYS A 286 -5.39 7.97 22.33
C LYS A 286 -6.75 7.30 22.12
N TYR A 287 -7.02 6.79 20.92
CA TYR A 287 -8.29 6.16 20.60
C TYR A 287 -8.54 4.92 21.49
N PRO A 288 -9.67 4.83 22.21
CA PRO A 288 -9.92 3.75 23.15
C PRO A 288 -9.90 2.38 22.46
N LYS A 289 -9.04 1.47 22.94
CA LYS A 289 -8.93 0.10 22.38
C LYS A 289 -10.26 -0.65 22.33
N ARG A 290 -11.18 -0.38 23.27
CA ARG A 290 -12.52 -1.00 23.33
C ARG A 290 -13.44 -0.60 22.16
N LEU A 291 -13.16 0.53 21.51
CA LEU A 291 -13.91 1.00 20.34
C LEU A 291 -13.32 0.47 19.02
N LEU A 292 -12.10 -0.08 19.05
CA LEU A 292 -11.54 -0.76 17.90
C LEU A 292 -12.28 -2.08 17.70
N ARG A 293 -12.69 -2.33 16.46
CA ARG A 293 -13.29 -3.60 16.11
C ARG A 293 -12.28 -4.74 16.21
N ALA A 294 -12.82 -5.95 16.33
CA ALA A 294 -12.03 -7.17 16.18
C ALA A 294 -11.34 -7.19 14.80
N GLN A 295 -10.26 -7.95 14.70
CA GLN A 295 -9.57 -8.15 13.43
C GLN A 295 -10.57 -8.60 12.34
N PRO A 296 -10.44 -8.06 11.13
CA PRO A 296 -11.34 -8.38 10.03
C PRO A 296 -11.25 -9.86 9.67
N THR A 297 -12.34 -10.44 9.15
CA THR A 297 -12.38 -11.88 8.88
C THR A 297 -11.41 -12.32 7.79
N TRP A 298 -11.04 -11.43 6.86
CA TRP A 298 -10.06 -11.70 5.82
C TRP A 298 -8.62 -11.79 6.34
N SER A 299 -8.30 -11.28 7.53
CA SER A 299 -6.96 -11.48 8.11
C SER A 299 -6.71 -12.90 8.60
N LYS A 300 -7.73 -13.77 8.55
CA LYS A 300 -7.60 -15.20 8.88
C LYS A 300 -6.99 -16.01 7.74
N GLU A 301 -6.82 -15.40 6.57
CA GLU A 301 -6.15 -16.00 5.40
C GLU A 301 -4.62 -15.82 5.48
N LEU A 302 -4.12 -15.07 6.47
CA LEU A 302 -2.68 -14.96 6.76
C LEU A 302 -2.11 -16.30 7.21
N THR A 303 -1.06 -16.75 6.53
CA THR A 303 -0.30 -17.93 6.91
C THR A 303 1.18 -17.73 6.63
N TYR A 304 2.03 -18.12 7.58
CA TYR A 304 3.48 -18.12 7.40
C TYR A 304 3.96 -19.41 6.75
N GLU A 305 3.09 -20.41 6.60
CA GLU A 305 3.47 -21.70 6.07
C GLU A 305 3.82 -21.57 4.58
N PRO A 306 4.99 -22.05 4.14
CA PRO A 306 5.37 -22.07 2.74
C PRO A 306 4.56 -23.15 2.02
N VAL A 307 3.30 -22.86 1.71
CA VAL A 307 2.43 -23.69 0.88
C VAL A 307 2.50 -23.24 -0.58
N ALA A 308 2.33 -24.19 -1.49
CA ALA A 308 2.36 -23.99 -2.94
C ALA A 308 1.09 -23.30 -3.47
#